data_AF-A0A7V7VQ05-F1
#
_entry.id   AF-A0A7V7VQ05-F1
#
_cell.length_a   1.000
_cell.length_b   1.000
_cell.length_c   1.000
_cell.angle_alpha   90.00
_cell.angle_beta   90.00
_cell.angle_gamma   90.00
#
_symmetry.space_group_name_H-M   'P 1'
#
loop_
_entity.id
_entity.type
_entity.pdbx_description
1 polymer ?
#
loop_
_entity_poly.entity_id
_entity_poly.type
_entity_poly.pdbx_seq_one_letter_code
_entity_poly.pdbx_strand_id
1 'polypeptide(L)' 'DAFISNRIDDYMPHVVGGLKFAQGWGSIAAVAAYDANLEEWAAKVRGDVNITDRFSVWVQGAYKSNDDEYFSTSDGNGGL' A
#
# COMPACT_ATOMS: atom_id res chain seq x y z
N ASP A 1 2.59 -34.92 29.98
CA ASP A 1 1.53 -34.17 29.30
C ASP A 1 2.13 -32.85 28.85
N ALA A 2 2.71 -32.80 27.65
CA ALA A 2 2.02 -32.59 26.38
C ALA A 2 1.74 -31.10 26.11
N PHE A 3 2.75 -30.46 25.51
CA PHE A 3 2.66 -29.43 24.46
C PHE A 3 1.98 -28.10 24.79
N ILE A 4 2.84 -27.07 24.94
CA ILE A 4 2.76 -25.79 24.21
C ILE A 4 1.33 -25.36 23.89
N SER A 5 0.64 -24.77 24.86
CA SER A 5 -0.47 -23.86 24.57
C SER A 5 0.09 -22.47 24.22
N ASN A 6 1.09 -22.42 23.33
CA ASN A 6 1.29 -21.27 22.45
C ASN A 6 0.18 -21.38 21.41
N ARG A 7 -1.03 -21.06 21.85
CA ARG A 7 -2.20 -20.97 20.99
C ARG A 7 -1.78 -19.98 19.91
N ILE A 8 -1.50 -20.56 18.75
CA ILE A 8 -0.96 -19.96 17.53
C ILE A 8 -1.38 -18.49 17.48
N ASP A 9 -0.43 -17.60 17.78
CA ASP A 9 -0.58 -16.18 17.52
C ASP A 9 -0.96 -16.03 16.06
N ASP A 10 -2.03 -15.27 15.85
CA ASP A 10 -2.67 -14.92 14.60
C ASP A 10 -1.84 -15.23 13.35
N TYR A 11 -2.21 -16.31 12.67
CA TYR A 11 -1.77 -16.60 11.31
C TYR A 11 -2.58 -15.71 10.35
N MET A 12 -2.45 -14.39 10.48
CA MET A 12 -3.08 -13.45 9.56
C MET A 12 -2.29 -13.48 8.25
N PRO A 13 -2.88 -14.00 7.15
CA PRO A 13 -2.18 -14.00 5.89
C PRO A 13 -2.04 -12.55 5.42
N HIS A 14 -0.81 -12.10 5.18
CA HIS A 14 -0.57 -10.86 4.44
C HIS A 14 -1.10 -11.05 3.02
N VAL A 15 -2.29 -10.52 2.74
CA VAL A 15 -2.92 -10.65 1.42
C VAL A 15 -2.50 -9.44 0.58
N VAL A 16 -1.58 -9.69 -0.34
CA VAL A 16 -1.22 -8.73 -1.38
C VAL A 16 -1.87 -9.17 -2.68
N GLY A 17 -2.74 -8.31 -3.23
CA GLY A 17 -3.46 -8.55 -4.47
C GLY A 17 -3.04 -7.56 -5.55
N GLY A 18 -2.81 -8.06 -6.76
CA GLY A 18 -2.47 -7.21 -7.90
C GLY A 18 -3.15 -7.68 -9.17
N LEU A 19 -3.58 -6.72 -9.98
CA LEU A 19 -4.15 -6.96 -11.30
C LEU A 19 -3.46 -6.05 -12.33
N LYS A 20 -3.26 -6.61 -13.52
CA LYS A 20 -2.70 -5.90 -14.67
C LYS A 20 -3.57 -6.13 -15.88
N PHE A 21 -3.85 -5.05 -16.58
CA PHE A 21 -4.54 -5.04 -17.86
C PHE A 21 -3.60 -4.48 -18.93
N ALA A 22 -3.41 -5.21 -20.02
CA ALA A 22 -2.52 -4.81 -21.12
C ALA A 22 -3.26 -4.94 -22.46
N GLN A 23 -3.12 -3.94 -23.31
CA GLN A 23 -3.73 -3.86 -24.63
C GLN A 23 -2.73 -3.22 -25.61
N GLY A 24 -2.98 -3.29 -26.91
CA GLY A 24 -2.05 -2.79 -27.94
C GLY A 24 -1.64 -1.32 -27.79
N TRP A 25 -2.45 -0.51 -27.10
CA TRP A 25 -2.17 0.91 -26.85
C TRP A 25 -1.36 1.17 -25.58
N GLY A 26 -1.22 0.19 -24.67
CA GLY A 26 -0.62 0.41 -23.36
C GLY A 26 -0.94 -0.65 -22.31
N SER A 27 -0.50 -0.43 -21.07
CA SER A 27 -0.86 -1.29 -19.95
C SER A 27 -1.13 -0.49 -18.70
N ILE A 28 -2.08 -0.94 -17.89
CA ILE A 28 -2.32 -0.42 -16.56
C ILE A 28 -2.20 -1.55 -15.54
N ALA A 29 -1.51 -1.29 -14.44
CA ALA A 29 -1.34 -2.22 -13.35
C ALA A 29 -1.72 -1.54 -12.04
N ALA A 30 -2.44 -2.27 -11.20
CA ALA A 30 -2.80 -1.84 -9.85
C ALA A 30 -2.46 -2.95 -8.87
N VAL A 31 -1.90 -2.57 -7.72
CA VAL A 31 -1.61 -3.48 -6.61
C VAL A 31 -2.11 -2.83 -5.33
N ALA A 32 -2.82 -3.60 -4.52
CA ALA A 32 -3.23 -3.20 -3.19
C ALA A 32 -2.77 -4.26 -2.19
N ALA A 33 -2.27 -3.81 -1.05
CA ALA A 33 -2.00 -4.66 0.10
C ALA A 33 -3.03 -4.33 1.17
N TYR A 34 -3.67 -5.37 1.71
CA TYR A 34 -4.58 -5.26 2.84
C TYR A 34 -3.97 -6.05 4.00
N ASP A 35 -3.55 -5.34 5.04
CA ASP A 35 -3.03 -5.91 6.28
C ASP A 35 -4.11 -5.73 7.37
N ALA A 36 -4.52 -6.83 8.01
CA ALA A 36 -5.67 -6.86 8.90
C ALA A 36 -5.40 -6.25 10.30
N ASN A 37 -4.16 -5.86 10.61
CA ASN A 37 -3.78 -5.37 11.94
C ASN A 37 -3.75 -3.84 12.13
N LEU A 38 -3.74 -3.03 11.06
CA LEU A 38 -3.34 -1.62 11.19
C LEU A 38 -4.36 -0.59 10.65
N GLU A 39 -5.56 -0.99 10.22
CA GLU A 39 -6.53 -0.07 9.57
C GLU A 39 -5.93 0.70 8.35
N GLU A 40 -4.75 0.26 7.88
CA GLU A 40 -3.86 1.03 7.05
C GLU A 40 -3.63 0.31 5.72
N TRP A 41 -4.15 0.91 4.64
CA TRP A 41 -4.13 0.35 3.30
C TRP A 41 -3.04 1.00 2.46
N ALA A 42 -2.35 0.20 1.66
CA ALA A 42 -1.40 0.67 0.67
C ALA A 42 -1.82 0.23 -0.74
N ALA A 43 -2.02 1.19 -1.62
CA ALA A 43 -2.37 0.97 -3.02
C ALA A 43 -1.36 1.66 -3.94
N LYS A 44 -0.99 0.99 -5.02
CA LYS A 44 -0.17 1.57 -6.09
C LYS A 44 -0.79 1.29 -7.44
N VAL A 45 -0.72 2.27 -8.32
CA VAL A 45 -1.20 2.19 -9.69
C VAL A 45 -0.12 2.68 -10.63
N ARG A 46 0.04 2.00 -11.76
CA ARG A 46 0.95 2.37 -12.83
C ARG A 46 0.20 2.28 -14.15
N GLY A 47 0.23 3.35 -14.93
CA GLY A 47 -0.24 3.38 -16.31
C GLY A 47 0.93 3.60 -17.26
N ASP A 48 0.99 2.81 -18.32
CA ASP A 48 1.97 2.87 -19.40
C ASP A 48 1.19 3.06 -20.71
N VAL A 49 1.54 4.07 -21.50
CA VAL A 49 0.93 4.39 -22.79
C VAL A 49 2.00 4.31 -23.87
N ASN A 50 1.75 3.51 -24.91
CA ASN A 50 2.61 3.42 -26.07
C ASN A 50 2.17 4.48 -27.10
N ILE A 51 3.01 5.50 -27.32
CA ILE A 51 2.75 6.58 -28.29
C ILE A 51 3.22 6.15 -29.69
N THR A 52 4.24 5.30 -29.77
CA THR A 52 4.78 4.72 -31.01
C THR A 52 5.38 3.35 -30.68
N ASP A 53 5.59 2.47 -31.67
CA ASP A 53 6.25 1.15 -31.50
C ASP A 53 7.61 1.20 -30.77
N ARG A 54 8.22 2.37 -30.66
CA ARG A 54 9.53 2.60 -30.01
C ARG A 54 9.49 3.61 -28.86
N PHE A 55 8.34 4.26 -28.62
CA PHE A 55 8.23 5.32 -27.63
C PHE A 55 7.02 5.10 -26.73
N SER A 56 7.31 4.95 -25.43
CA SER A 56 6.33 4.69 -24.39
C SER A 56 6.51 5.70 -23.27
N VAL A 57 5.41 6.24 -22.76
CA VAL A 57 5.39 7.10 -21.58
C VAL A 57 4.66 6.36 -20.48
N TRP A 58 5.14 6.49 -19.24
CA TRP A 58 4.52 5.86 -18.09
C TRP A 58 4.40 6.83 -16.95
N VAL A 59 3.39 6.59 -16.12
CA VAL A 59 3.13 7.33 -14.89
C VAL A 59 2.75 6.34 -13.80
N GLN A 60 3.26 6.57 -12.60
CA GLN A 60 2.95 5.75 -11.44
C GLN A 60 2.61 6.66 -10.26
N GLY A 61 1.55 6.30 -9.55
CA GLY A 61 1.15 6.90 -8.30
C GLY A 61 0.97 5.81 -7.25
N ALA A 62 1.37 6.08 -6.02
CA ALA A 62 1.11 5.22 -4.88
C ALA A 62 0.49 6.05 -3.77
N TYR A 63 -0.45 5.44 -3.07
CA TYR A 63 -1.08 5.97 -1.88
C TYR A 63 -0.92 4.93 -0.77
N LYS A 64 -0.44 5.38 0.38
CA LYS A 64 -0.41 4.62 1.60
C LYS A 64 -1.09 5.52 2.62
N SER A 65 -2.16 5.05 3.27
CA SER A 65 -2.52 5.65 4.56
C SER A 65 -1.26 5.51 5.40
N ASN A 66 -0.74 6.61 5.91
CA ASN A 66 0.08 6.61 7.10
C ASN A 66 -0.78 7.39 8.09
N ASP A 67 -1.24 6.77 9.16
CA ASP A 67 -1.59 7.52 10.37
C ASP A 67 -0.29 8.07 10.96
N ASP A 68 0.22 9.14 10.34
CA ASP A 68 1.09 10.06 11.03
C ASP A 68 0.15 10.80 12.00
N GLU A 69 -0.12 10.19 13.16
CA GLU A 69 -0.56 10.93 14.34
C GLU A 69 0.52 11.98 14.58
N TYR A 70 0.32 13.17 14.02
CA TYR A 70 1.10 14.33 14.35
C TYR A 70 0.74 14.63 15.80
N PHE A 71 1.44 13.97 16.72
CA PHE A 71 1.57 14.41 18.08
C PHE A 71 2.19 15.81 17.97
N SER A 72 1.33 16.80 17.81
CA SER A 72 1.65 18.18 18.12
C SER A 72 1.81 18.18 19.63
N THR A 73 2.98 17.75 20.10
CA THR A 73 3.49 18.26 21.37
C THR A 73 3.60 19.77 21.13
N SER A 74 2.55 20.52 21.46
CA SER A 74 2.66 21.93 21.77
C SER A 74 3.38 22.03 23.12
N ASP A 75 4.66 21.65 23.16
CA ASP A 75 5.55 22.04 24.23
C ASP A 75 6.28 23.31 23.80
N GLY A 76 5.92 24.40 24.47
CA GLY A 76 6.77 25.58 24.59
C GLY A 76 6.23 26.85 23.97
N ASN A 77 5.48 27.61 24.78
CA ASN A 77 5.56 29.08 24.98
C ASN A 77 4.22 29.82 24.88
N GLY A 78 3.73 30.34 26.00
CA GLY A 78 2.63 31.31 26.05
C GLY A 78 2.05 31.43 27.46
N GLY A 79 2.64 32.29 28.29
CA GLY A 79 2.35 32.37 29.72
C GLY A 79 1.08 33.11 30.13
N LEU A 80 0.81 33.05 31.44
CA LEU A 80 0.29 34.09 32.34
C LEU A 80 0.83 33.78 33.75
#